data_AF-A0AA39UWF8-F1
#
_entry.id   AF-A0AA39UWF8-F1
#
_cell.length_a   1.000
_cell.length_b   1.000
_cell.length_c   1.000
_cell.angle_alpha   90.00
_cell.angle_beta   90.00
_cell.angle_gamma   90.00
#
_symmetry.space_group_name_H-M   'P 1'
#
loop_
_entity.id
_entity.type
_entity.pdbx_description
1 polymer ?
#
loop_
_entity_poly.entity_id
_entity_poly.type
_entity_poly.pdbx_seq_one_letter_code
_entity_poly.pdbx_strand_id
1 'polypeptide(L)'
;MDSTPAPIPLLGVTLGAPLFGIILSAILFGILILQSLWYFKKFPDDWWPYRLAVRIAHVFVLPVELEMYLEQVAFIFVLDTLELAVSTHALYFLLIETRIVGNLLALDQIHVIWSCKLRAVFGTSVKVMVQAIYALRLWKVRQHLYLSRVVPCFLAFMMVCDVGAGIYLIYGLYSVSMFSDFPAIKNEMIAVISTSTAVDFSILIIMCHYLNRGRAASVFSGTGSMLVALMRLSLISGLVTSVCLDATLITFLISPNTLIFVAIDLLKPGLYSNSLLALCVPSAVVGVHEFW
;
A
#
# COMPACT_ATOMS: atom_id res chain seq x y z
N MET A 1 -18.43 49.39 -12.35
CA MET A 1 -17.79 48.27 -13.06
C MET A 1 -16.44 48.08 -12.42
N ASP A 2 -16.35 47.22 -11.41
CA ASP A 2 -15.07 46.77 -10.84
C ASP A 2 -15.20 45.25 -10.64
N SER A 3 -14.93 44.51 -11.71
CA SER A 3 -14.70 43.08 -11.65
C SER A 3 -13.20 42.87 -11.42
N THR A 4 -12.74 43.09 -10.19
CA THR A 4 -11.42 42.60 -9.77
C THR A 4 -11.50 41.07 -9.74
N PRO A 5 -10.74 40.34 -10.57
CA PRO A 5 -10.72 38.89 -10.49
C PRO A 5 -10.13 38.49 -9.13
N ALA A 6 -10.89 37.68 -8.38
CA ALA A 6 -10.47 37.11 -7.11
C ALA A 6 -9.14 36.35 -7.27
N PRO A 7 -8.29 36.30 -6.23
CA PRO A 7 -6.87 36.07 -6.41
C PRO A 7 -6.57 34.61 -6.80
N ILE A 8 -5.89 34.48 -7.93
CA ILE A 8 -5.27 33.29 -8.55
C ILE A 8 -4.21 32.54 -7.68
N PRO A 9 -3.63 33.05 -6.56
CA PRO A 9 -2.60 32.33 -5.79
C PRO A 9 -3.11 31.10 -5.03
N LEU A 10 -4.41 31.01 -4.70
CA LEU A 10 -4.91 29.92 -3.86
C LEU A 10 -4.90 28.56 -4.59
N LEU A 11 -5.11 28.58 -5.91
CA LEU A 11 -5.20 27.37 -6.72
C LEU A 11 -3.83 26.69 -6.90
N GLY A 12 -2.76 27.46 -7.08
CA GLY A 12 -1.40 26.94 -7.22
C GLY A 12 -0.87 26.28 -5.95
N VAL A 13 -1.16 26.86 -4.78
CA VAL A 13 -0.75 26.31 -3.48
C VAL A 13 -1.55 25.05 -3.11
N THR A 14 -2.83 25.00 -3.51
CA THR A 14 -3.74 23.89 -3.20
C THR A 14 -3.57 22.70 -4.15
N LEU A 15 -3.44 22.96 -5.47
CA LEU A 15 -3.28 21.89 -6.48
C LEU A 15 -1.82 21.46 -6.68
N GLY A 16 -0.85 22.28 -6.24
CA GLY A 16 0.58 21.94 -6.32
C GLY A 16 0.95 20.72 -5.48
N ALA A 17 0.33 20.55 -4.31
CA ALA A 17 0.59 19.42 -3.41
C ALA A 17 0.26 18.04 -4.05
N PRO A 18 -0.96 17.79 -4.57
CA PRO A 18 -1.27 16.50 -5.18
C PRO A 18 -0.47 16.24 -6.48
N LEU A 19 -0.09 17.28 -7.24
CA LEU A 19 0.83 17.15 -8.38
C LEU A 19 2.19 16.62 -7.93
N PHE A 20 2.76 17.20 -6.87
CA PHE A 20 4.04 16.77 -6.32
C PHE A 20 3.96 15.33 -5.77
N GLY A 21 2.84 14.98 -5.12
CA GLY A 21 2.56 13.63 -4.64
C GLY A 21 2.54 12.59 -5.77
N ILE A 22 1.90 12.89 -6.91
CA ILE A 22 1.87 11.98 -8.07
C ILE A 22 3.24 11.84 -8.73
N ILE A 23 4.02 12.92 -8.83
CA ILE A 23 5.39 12.84 -9.38
C ILE A 23 6.24 11.91 -8.50
N LEU A 24 6.19 12.07 -7.18
CA LEU A 24 6.95 11.24 -6.27
C LEU A 24 6.44 9.79 -6.26
N SER A 25 5.12 9.57 -6.36
CA SER A 25 4.54 8.24 -6.55
C SER A 25 5.01 7.57 -7.84
N ALA A 26 5.12 8.32 -8.94
CA ALA A 26 5.63 7.80 -10.20
C ALA A 26 7.12 7.43 -10.11
N ILE A 27 7.92 8.20 -9.36
CA ILE A 27 9.33 7.84 -9.07
C ILE A 27 9.40 6.53 -8.29
N LEU A 28 8.58 6.38 -7.24
CA LEU A 28 8.51 5.14 -6.46
C LEU A 28 8.07 3.95 -7.32
N PHE A 29 7.13 4.16 -8.24
CA PHE A 29 6.73 3.14 -9.21
C PHE A 29 7.86 2.78 -10.19
N GLY A 30 8.69 3.75 -10.59
CA GLY A 30 9.90 3.48 -11.37
C GLY A 30 10.90 2.59 -10.62
N ILE A 31 11.09 2.81 -9.31
CA ILE A 31 11.92 1.95 -8.45
C ILE A 31 11.32 0.55 -8.38
N LEU A 32 9.99 0.43 -8.28
CA LEU A 32 9.27 -0.84 -8.26
C LEU A 32 9.55 -1.67 -9.51
N ILE A 33 9.47 -1.05 -10.69
CA ILE A 33 9.82 -1.68 -11.98
C ILE A 33 11.27 -2.14 -11.97
N LEU A 34 12.20 -1.32 -11.49
CA LEU A 34 13.61 -1.69 -11.46
C LEU A 34 13.86 -2.89 -10.53
N GLN A 35 13.22 -2.90 -9.35
CA GLN A 35 13.31 -4.01 -8.40
C GLN A 35 12.73 -5.31 -8.98
N SER A 36 11.57 -5.23 -9.66
CA SER A 36 10.93 -6.40 -10.28
C SER A 36 11.78 -6.94 -11.44
N LEU A 37 12.30 -6.07 -12.30
CA LEU A 37 13.19 -6.48 -13.40
C LEU A 37 14.49 -7.12 -12.90
N TRP A 38 15.06 -6.59 -11.81
CA TRP A 38 16.28 -7.15 -11.22
C TRP A 38 16.02 -8.56 -10.66
N TYR A 39 14.85 -8.78 -10.05
CA TYR A 39 14.39 -10.09 -9.61
C TYR A 39 14.28 -11.06 -10.79
N PHE A 40 13.54 -10.70 -11.85
CA PHE A 40 13.38 -11.55 -13.04
C PHE A 40 14.70 -11.87 -13.74
N LYS A 41 15.64 -10.92 -13.79
CA LYS A 41 16.96 -11.13 -14.39
C LYS A 41 17.84 -12.08 -13.57
N LYS A 42 17.69 -12.09 -12.25
CA LYS A 42 18.49 -12.92 -11.34
C LYS A 42 17.99 -14.36 -11.27
N PHE A 43 16.71 -14.60 -11.56
CA PHE A 43 16.10 -15.93 -11.64
C PHE A 43 15.58 -16.21 -13.08
N PRO A 44 16.49 -16.35 -14.07
CA PRO A 44 16.11 -16.55 -15.47
C PRO A 44 15.37 -17.87 -15.73
N ASP A 45 15.57 -18.88 -14.89
CA ASP A 45 14.92 -20.20 -14.98
C ASP A 45 13.46 -20.23 -14.46
N ASP A 46 12.88 -19.09 -14.05
CA ASP A 46 11.48 -18.98 -13.61
C ASP A 46 10.51 -18.47 -14.70
N TRP A 47 10.88 -18.61 -15.98
CA TRP A 47 10.10 -18.08 -17.11
C TRP A 47 8.77 -18.82 -17.36
N TRP A 48 7.64 -18.12 -17.14
CA TRP A 48 6.26 -18.63 -17.15
C TRP A 48 5.81 -19.50 -18.36
N PRO A 49 6.23 -19.30 -19.62
CA PRO A 49 5.69 -20.12 -20.71
C PRO A 49 6.28 -21.53 -20.80
N TYR A 50 7.49 -21.81 -20.28
CA TYR A 50 8.03 -23.18 -20.30
C TYR A 50 7.38 -24.07 -19.23
N ARG A 51 6.95 -23.48 -18.12
CA ARG A 51 6.29 -24.21 -17.02
C ARG A 51 4.88 -24.68 -17.38
N LEU A 52 4.15 -24.03 -18.29
CA LEU A 52 2.79 -24.47 -18.65
C LEU A 52 2.79 -25.85 -19.36
N ALA A 53 3.83 -26.14 -20.15
CA ALA A 53 4.02 -27.45 -20.78
C ALA A 53 4.51 -28.53 -19.78
N VAL A 54 5.26 -28.15 -18.75
CA VAL A 54 5.82 -29.06 -17.73
C VAL A 54 4.85 -29.28 -16.55
N ARG A 55 3.95 -28.35 -16.24
CA ARG A 55 2.93 -28.45 -15.17
C ARG A 55 1.90 -29.55 -15.41
N ILE A 56 1.68 -29.96 -16.66
CA ILE A 56 0.84 -31.11 -17.00
C ILE A 56 1.59 -32.44 -16.73
N ALA A 57 2.92 -32.43 -16.74
CA ALA A 57 3.76 -33.62 -16.61
C ALA A 57 4.31 -33.87 -15.19
N HIS A 58 4.35 -32.88 -14.30
CA HIS A 58 4.99 -33.00 -12.98
C HIS A 58 4.10 -32.47 -11.83
N VAL A 59 2.91 -33.04 -11.69
CA VAL A 59 1.86 -32.65 -10.72
C VAL A 59 2.23 -32.90 -9.23
N PHE A 60 3.44 -33.35 -8.86
CA PHE A 60 3.67 -33.74 -7.45
C PHE A 60 4.98 -33.34 -6.75
N VAL A 61 6.01 -32.78 -7.38
CA VAL A 61 7.31 -32.59 -6.66
C VAL A 61 8.12 -31.35 -7.10
N LEU A 62 7.53 -30.15 -7.10
CA LEU A 62 8.28 -28.89 -7.03
C LEU A 62 7.61 -27.93 -6.04
N PRO A 63 8.38 -27.12 -5.28
CA PRO A 63 7.88 -26.42 -4.10
C PRO A 63 6.90 -25.32 -4.50
N VAL A 64 5.66 -25.45 -4.02
CA VAL A 64 4.51 -24.55 -4.18
C VAL A 64 4.80 -23.08 -3.80
N GLU A 65 5.94 -22.80 -3.18
CA GLU A 65 6.26 -21.52 -2.59
C GLU A 65 6.66 -20.46 -3.62
N LEU A 66 7.46 -20.81 -4.63
CA LEU A 66 7.97 -19.83 -5.60
C LEU A 66 6.91 -19.40 -6.63
N GLU A 67 6.00 -20.31 -7.01
CA GLU A 67 4.87 -20.00 -7.91
C GLU A 67 3.88 -19.02 -7.27
N MET A 68 3.63 -19.15 -5.96
CA MET A 68 2.75 -18.24 -5.23
C MET A 68 3.32 -16.81 -5.16
N TYR A 69 4.64 -16.64 -5.04
CA TYR A 69 5.27 -15.33 -4.93
C TYR A 69 5.29 -14.55 -6.25
N LEU A 70 5.54 -15.23 -7.37
CA LEU A 70 5.58 -14.59 -8.70
C LEU A 70 4.19 -14.06 -9.11
N GLU A 71 3.14 -14.84 -8.88
CA GLU A 71 1.73 -14.45 -9.08
C GLU A 71 1.37 -13.22 -8.22
N GLN A 72 1.77 -13.22 -6.95
CA GLN A 72 1.51 -12.10 -6.03
C GLN A 72 2.24 -10.82 -6.44
N VAL A 73 3.51 -10.92 -6.84
CA VAL A 73 4.29 -9.76 -7.31
C VAL A 73 3.70 -9.18 -8.59
N ALA A 74 3.30 -10.03 -9.54
CA ALA A 74 2.64 -9.58 -10.77
C ALA A 74 1.31 -8.90 -10.47
N PHE A 75 0.51 -9.44 -9.55
CA PHE A 75 -0.78 -8.87 -9.17
C PHE A 75 -0.64 -7.53 -8.44
N ILE A 76 0.30 -7.42 -7.48
CA ILE A 76 0.63 -6.15 -6.81
C ILE A 76 1.08 -5.11 -7.82
N PHE A 77 1.94 -5.50 -8.77
CA PHE A 77 2.40 -4.61 -9.83
C PHE A 77 1.25 -4.07 -10.68
N VAL A 78 0.29 -4.93 -11.07
CA VAL A 78 -0.90 -4.52 -11.84
C VAL A 78 -1.78 -3.58 -11.01
N LEU A 79 -2.03 -3.89 -9.74
CA LEU A 79 -2.83 -3.03 -8.87
C LEU A 79 -2.19 -1.65 -8.63
N ASP A 80 -0.88 -1.60 -8.36
CA ASP A 80 -0.14 -0.34 -8.22
C ASP A 80 -0.19 0.48 -9.51
N THR A 81 -0.10 -0.19 -10.67
CA THR A 81 -0.24 0.47 -11.98
C THR A 81 -1.64 1.07 -12.16
N LEU A 82 -2.68 0.33 -11.79
CA LEU A 82 -4.07 0.80 -11.87
C LEU A 82 -4.31 1.96 -10.90
N GLU A 83 -3.79 1.88 -9.68
CA GLU A 83 -3.92 2.95 -8.69
C GLU A 83 -3.22 4.24 -9.15
N LEU A 84 -2.01 4.13 -9.71
CA LEU A 84 -1.28 5.26 -10.28
C LEU A 84 -2.01 5.85 -11.51
N ALA A 85 -2.55 5.00 -12.39
CA ALA A 85 -3.28 5.43 -13.58
C ALA A 85 -4.57 6.18 -13.21
N VAL A 86 -5.37 5.62 -12.28
CA VAL A 86 -6.60 6.25 -11.76
C VAL A 86 -6.28 7.55 -11.03
N SER A 87 -5.19 7.58 -10.26
CA SER A 87 -4.73 8.80 -9.58
C SER A 87 -4.28 9.89 -10.57
N THR A 88 -3.57 9.52 -11.62
CA THR A 88 -3.15 10.44 -12.69
C THR A 88 -4.35 11.00 -13.44
N HIS A 89 -5.36 10.16 -13.72
CA HIS A 89 -6.62 10.59 -14.32
C HIS A 89 -7.39 11.53 -13.38
N ALA A 90 -7.51 11.19 -12.09
CA ALA A 90 -8.17 12.06 -11.11
C ALA A 90 -7.48 13.44 -11.05
N LEU A 91 -6.15 13.49 -11.04
CA LEU A 91 -5.39 14.74 -11.04
C LEU A 91 -5.54 15.51 -12.35
N TYR A 92 -5.53 14.84 -13.50
CA TYR A 92 -5.75 15.48 -14.80
C TYR A 92 -7.08 16.24 -14.83
N PHE A 93 -8.15 15.58 -14.38
CA PHE A 93 -9.48 16.18 -14.30
C PHE A 93 -9.52 17.32 -13.26
N LEU A 94 -8.93 17.14 -12.08
CA LEU A 94 -8.81 18.19 -11.06
C LEU A 94 -7.94 19.39 -11.51
N LEU A 95 -6.96 19.20 -12.39
CA LEU A 95 -6.12 20.30 -12.88
C LEU A 95 -6.72 21.01 -14.08
N ILE A 96 -7.34 20.28 -15.01
CA ILE A 96 -7.77 20.82 -16.31
C ILE A 96 -9.21 21.28 -16.26
N GLU A 97 -10.14 20.48 -15.72
CA GLU A 97 -11.54 20.91 -15.63
C GLU A 97 -11.69 22.05 -14.62
N THR A 98 -11.01 21.98 -13.48
CA THR A 98 -11.02 23.10 -12.51
C THR A 98 -10.38 24.37 -13.08
N ARG A 99 -9.39 24.26 -13.98
CA ARG A 99 -8.80 25.43 -14.66
C ARG A 99 -9.72 26.04 -15.73
N ILE A 100 -10.52 25.22 -16.41
CA ILE A 100 -11.50 25.69 -17.40
C ILE A 100 -12.73 26.29 -16.71
N VAL A 101 -13.20 25.68 -15.63
CA VAL A 101 -14.38 26.11 -14.84
C VAL A 101 -14.05 27.27 -13.89
N GLY A 102 -12.80 27.41 -13.45
CA GLY A 102 -12.34 28.50 -12.59
C GLY A 102 -12.43 29.90 -13.21
N ASN A 103 -12.72 30.01 -14.51
CA ASN A 103 -13.10 31.28 -15.14
C ASN A 103 -14.60 31.61 -15.01
N LEU A 104 -15.43 30.69 -14.47
CA LEU A 104 -16.88 30.90 -14.32
C LEU A 104 -17.49 30.61 -12.94
N LEU A 105 -17.13 29.60 -12.14
CA LEU A 105 -17.82 29.36 -10.84
C LEU A 105 -16.97 28.68 -9.73
N ALA A 106 -17.37 28.95 -8.48
CA ALA A 106 -16.72 28.61 -7.22
C ALA A 106 -16.48 27.10 -6.98
N LEU A 107 -15.45 26.80 -6.17
CA LEU A 107 -15.02 25.45 -5.75
C LEU A 107 -16.13 24.53 -5.17
N ASP A 108 -17.32 25.06 -4.88
CA ASP A 108 -18.42 24.36 -4.19
C ASP A 108 -19.22 23.41 -5.10
N GLN A 109 -19.06 23.49 -6.42
CA GLN A 109 -19.74 22.62 -7.41
C GLN A 109 -18.84 21.56 -8.06
N ILE A 110 -17.67 21.28 -7.49
CA ILE A 110 -16.83 20.19 -8.01
C ILE A 110 -17.53 18.87 -7.67
N HIS A 111 -17.99 18.15 -8.71
CA HIS A 111 -18.57 16.82 -8.55
C HIS A 111 -17.47 15.82 -8.18
N VAL A 112 -17.75 14.90 -7.27
CA VAL A 112 -16.77 13.85 -6.91
C VAL A 112 -16.55 12.95 -8.12
N ILE A 113 -15.35 13.07 -8.72
CA ILE A 113 -14.97 12.34 -9.92
C ILE A 113 -14.96 10.83 -9.63
N TRP A 114 -15.51 10.04 -10.54
CA TRP A 114 -15.55 8.57 -10.46
C TRP A 114 -14.17 7.94 -10.18
N SER A 115 -13.09 8.57 -10.66
CA SER A 115 -11.71 8.18 -10.39
C SER A 115 -11.33 8.26 -8.91
N CYS A 116 -11.82 9.24 -8.15
CA CYS A 116 -11.59 9.30 -6.70
C CYS A 116 -12.27 8.14 -5.98
N LYS A 117 -13.48 7.76 -6.41
CA LYS A 117 -14.21 6.61 -5.87
C LYS A 117 -13.49 5.29 -6.17
N LEU A 118 -13.06 5.11 -7.42
CA LEU A 118 -12.29 3.93 -7.84
C LEU A 118 -10.95 3.81 -7.12
N ARG A 119 -10.26 4.94 -6.88
CA ARG A 119 -9.01 4.93 -6.12
C ARG A 119 -9.18 4.32 -4.73
N ALA A 120 -10.25 4.66 -4.00
CA ALA A 120 -10.51 4.08 -2.69
C ALA A 120 -10.71 2.55 -2.76
N VAL A 121 -11.34 2.05 -3.82
CA VAL A 121 -11.53 0.62 -4.07
C VAL A 121 -10.20 -0.08 -4.33
N PHE A 122 -9.38 0.45 -5.24
CA PHE A 122 -8.07 -0.12 -5.55
C PHE A 122 -7.10 -0.06 -4.35
N GLY A 123 -7.05 1.06 -3.63
CA GLY A 123 -6.21 1.20 -2.45
C GLY A 123 -6.61 0.21 -1.34
N THR A 124 -7.91 -0.02 -1.13
CA THR A 124 -8.38 -1.01 -0.16
C THR A 124 -8.03 -2.43 -0.60
N SER A 125 -8.13 -2.77 -1.89
CA SER A 125 -7.80 -4.11 -2.37
C SER A 125 -6.30 -4.43 -2.25
N VAL A 126 -5.43 -3.46 -2.57
CA VAL A 126 -3.98 -3.58 -2.36
C VAL A 126 -3.67 -3.83 -0.89
N LYS A 127 -4.25 -3.04 0.03
CA LYS A 127 -4.04 -3.21 1.48
C LYS A 127 -4.40 -4.61 1.95
N VAL A 128 -5.59 -5.10 1.60
CA VAL A 128 -6.08 -6.44 2.01
C VAL A 128 -5.15 -7.53 1.49
N MET A 129 -4.70 -7.42 0.24
CA MET A 129 -3.79 -8.39 -0.34
C MET A 129 -2.49 -8.48 0.45
N VAL A 130 -1.87 -7.34 0.77
CA VAL A 130 -0.60 -7.38 1.47
C VAL A 130 -0.76 -7.81 2.93
N GLN A 131 -1.83 -7.38 3.61
CA GLN A 131 -2.16 -7.89 4.94
C GLN A 131 -2.28 -9.43 4.93
N ALA A 132 -2.94 -9.99 3.92
CA ALA A 132 -3.03 -11.44 3.74
C ALA A 132 -1.65 -12.10 3.54
N ILE A 133 -0.75 -11.48 2.76
CA ILE A 133 0.63 -11.97 2.58
C ILE A 133 1.39 -11.98 3.91
N TYR A 134 1.30 -10.90 4.70
CA TYR A 134 1.93 -10.84 6.03
C TYR A 134 1.35 -11.89 6.99
N ALA A 135 0.03 -12.08 6.99
CA ALA A 135 -0.63 -13.11 7.81
C ALA A 135 -0.17 -14.53 7.43
N LEU A 136 -0.10 -14.84 6.12
CA LEU A 136 0.35 -16.14 5.62
C LEU A 136 1.82 -16.40 6.00
N ARG A 137 2.69 -15.40 5.84
CA ARG A 137 4.09 -15.49 6.27
C ARG A 137 4.18 -15.78 7.76
N LEU A 138 3.41 -15.07 8.57
CA LEU A 138 3.40 -15.26 10.02
C LEU A 138 2.91 -16.65 10.43
N TRP A 139 1.88 -17.16 9.76
CA TRP A 139 1.30 -18.47 10.03
C TRP A 139 2.31 -19.61 9.81
N LYS A 140 3.14 -19.49 8.77
CA LYS A 140 4.23 -20.44 8.50
C LYS A 140 5.31 -20.37 9.58
N VAL A 141 5.81 -19.17 9.89
CA VAL A 141 6.82 -18.95 10.95
C VAL A 141 6.39 -19.53 12.30
N ARG A 142 5.10 -19.47 12.62
CA ARG A 142 4.55 -20.08 13.85
C ARG A 142 4.84 -21.57 13.95
N GLN A 143 4.73 -22.33 12.85
CA GLN A 143 4.91 -23.79 12.87
C GLN A 143 6.31 -24.19 13.32
N HIS A 144 7.32 -23.39 12.97
CA HIS A 144 8.70 -23.66 13.32
C HIS A 144 9.08 -23.25 14.76
N LEU A 145 8.39 -22.25 15.35
CA LEU A 145 8.75 -21.69 16.67
C LEU A 145 7.82 -22.14 17.82
N TYR A 146 6.92 -23.11 17.60
CA TYR A 146 5.97 -23.62 18.60
C TYR A 146 5.18 -22.52 19.34
N LEU A 147 4.85 -21.42 18.66
CA LEU A 147 4.10 -20.32 19.29
C LEU A 147 2.61 -20.62 19.43
N SER A 148 2.01 -20.01 20.44
CA SER A 148 0.57 -20.08 20.72
C SER A 148 -0.27 -19.61 19.53
N ARG A 149 -1.35 -20.35 19.22
CA ARG A 149 -2.29 -20.05 18.11
C ARG A 149 -2.97 -18.67 18.26
N VAL A 150 -2.87 -18.05 19.43
CA VAL A 150 -3.52 -16.77 19.76
C VAL A 150 -3.03 -15.61 18.88
N VAL A 151 -1.74 -15.52 18.57
CA VAL A 151 -1.16 -14.37 17.83
C VAL A 151 -1.70 -14.22 16.40
N PRO A 152 -1.68 -15.27 15.52
CA PRO A 152 -2.25 -15.14 14.19
C PRO A 152 -3.78 -15.02 14.20
N CYS A 153 -4.48 -15.63 15.18
CA CYS A 153 -5.92 -15.43 15.32
C CYS A 153 -6.27 -13.97 15.66
N PHE A 154 -5.50 -13.34 16.55
CA PHE A 154 -5.63 -11.92 16.87
C PHE A 154 -5.39 -11.03 15.64
N LEU A 155 -4.34 -11.31 14.85
CA LEU A 155 -4.08 -10.57 13.62
C LEU A 155 -5.15 -10.76 12.55
N ALA A 156 -5.63 -11.98 12.36
CA ALA A 156 -6.73 -12.25 11.44
C ALA A 156 -8.00 -11.49 11.83
N PHE A 157 -8.30 -11.42 13.14
CA PHE A 157 -9.41 -10.62 13.65
C PHE A 157 -9.24 -9.13 13.34
N MET A 158 -8.06 -8.56 13.62
CA MET A 158 -7.77 -7.15 13.33
C MET A 158 -7.87 -6.84 11.82
N MET A 159 -7.42 -7.75 10.95
CA MET A 159 -7.54 -7.60 9.50
C MET A 159 -8.99 -7.61 9.03
N VAL A 160 -9.84 -8.47 9.59
CA VAL A 160 -11.28 -8.48 9.27
C VAL A 160 -11.94 -7.16 9.68
N CYS A 161 -11.56 -6.60 10.84
CA CYS A 161 -12.02 -5.28 11.26
C CYS A 161 -11.59 -4.17 10.29
N ASP A 162 -10.34 -4.18 9.81
CA ASP A 162 -9.83 -3.18 8.86
C ASP A 162 -10.52 -3.28 7.49
N VAL A 163 -10.76 -4.50 6.99
CA VAL A 163 -11.57 -4.74 5.79
C VAL A 163 -12.97 -4.15 5.96
N GLY A 164 -13.61 -4.39 7.12
CA GLY A 164 -14.93 -3.83 7.43
C GLY A 164 -14.94 -2.31 7.42
N ALA A 165 -13.93 -1.67 8.02
CA ALA A 165 -13.77 -0.22 8.01
C ALA A 165 -13.52 0.32 6.58
N GLY A 166 -12.79 -0.42 5.75
CA GLY A 166 -12.57 -0.09 4.34
C GLY A 166 -13.87 -0.11 3.53
N ILE A 167 -14.70 -1.14 3.71
CA ILE A 167 -16.02 -1.23 3.08
C ILE A 167 -16.92 -0.08 3.55
N TYR A 168 -16.89 0.24 4.84
CA TYR A 168 -17.64 1.36 5.42
C TYR A 168 -17.24 2.71 4.78
N LEU A 169 -15.94 2.94 4.57
CA LEU A 169 -15.44 4.12 3.87
C LEU A 169 -15.88 4.16 2.41
N ILE A 170 -15.79 3.05 1.68
CA ILE A 170 -16.24 2.97 0.29
C ILE A 170 -17.72 3.32 0.20
N TYR A 171 -18.55 2.78 1.10
CA TYR A 171 -19.98 3.11 1.13
C TYR A 171 -20.23 4.62 1.34
N GLY A 172 -19.55 5.23 2.33
CA GLY A 172 -19.65 6.67 2.57
C GLY A 172 -19.20 7.51 1.37
N LEU A 173 -18.07 7.16 0.74
CA LEU A 173 -17.56 7.84 -0.45
C LEU A 173 -18.49 7.72 -1.66
N TYR A 174 -19.18 6.60 -1.82
CA TYR A 174 -20.14 6.43 -2.90
C TYR A 174 -21.44 7.20 -2.66
N SER A 175 -21.86 7.33 -1.40
CA SER A 175 -23.03 8.13 -1.00
C SER A 175 -22.84 9.63 -1.19
N VAL A 176 -21.59 10.12 -1.16
CA VAL A 176 -21.27 11.53 -1.37
C VAL A 176 -21.14 11.85 -2.86
N SER A 177 -21.76 12.97 -3.28
CA SER A 177 -21.72 13.45 -4.67
C SER A 177 -20.98 14.77 -4.84
N MET A 178 -20.85 15.58 -3.78
CA MET A 178 -20.18 16.89 -3.79
C MET A 178 -19.02 16.94 -2.80
N PHE A 179 -17.97 17.71 -3.11
CA PHE A 179 -16.84 17.91 -2.19
C PHE A 179 -17.25 18.57 -0.85
N SER A 180 -18.31 19.36 -0.85
CA SER A 180 -18.87 20.03 0.34
C SER A 180 -19.36 19.05 1.41
N ASP A 181 -19.74 17.82 1.01
CA ASP A 181 -20.25 16.79 1.93
C ASP A 181 -19.13 15.90 2.50
N PHE A 182 -17.85 16.14 2.19
CA PHE A 182 -16.73 15.37 2.78
C PHE A 182 -16.67 15.38 4.31
N PRO A 183 -17.10 16.44 5.04
CA PRO A 183 -17.22 16.37 6.49
C PRO A 183 -18.18 15.27 6.97
N ALA A 184 -19.15 14.84 6.14
CA ALA A 184 -20.06 13.74 6.48
C ALA A 184 -19.36 12.38 6.53
N ILE A 185 -18.26 12.19 5.78
CA ILE A 185 -17.47 10.94 5.77
C ILE A 185 -16.34 10.91 6.83
N LYS A 186 -16.33 11.87 7.75
CA LYS A 186 -15.27 12.02 8.75
C LYS A 186 -15.16 10.77 9.64
N ASN A 187 -16.29 10.19 10.04
CA ASN A 187 -16.29 9.04 10.94
C ASN A 187 -15.75 7.79 10.24
N GLU A 188 -16.06 7.64 8.95
CA GLU A 188 -15.61 6.60 8.05
C GLU A 188 -14.09 6.68 7.86
N MET A 189 -13.56 7.88 7.62
CA MET A 189 -12.11 8.10 7.50
C MET A 189 -11.37 7.82 8.80
N ILE A 190 -11.90 8.29 9.95
CA ILE A 190 -11.31 7.99 11.26
C ILE A 190 -11.31 6.49 11.53
N ALA A 191 -12.42 5.79 11.20
CA ALA A 191 -12.53 4.36 11.39
C ALA A 191 -11.45 3.62 10.59
N VAL A 192 -11.34 3.86 9.27
CA VAL A 192 -10.37 3.14 8.43
C VAL A 192 -8.93 3.45 8.81
N ILE A 193 -8.61 4.71 9.12
CA ILE A 193 -7.23 5.09 9.42
C ILE A 193 -6.83 4.51 10.77
N SER A 194 -7.71 4.56 11.78
CA SER A 194 -7.43 4.00 13.10
C SER A 194 -7.23 2.48 13.04
N THR A 195 -8.08 1.76 12.29
CA THR A 195 -7.93 0.30 12.13
C THR A 195 -6.67 -0.05 11.35
N SER A 196 -6.36 0.68 10.27
CA SER A 196 -5.18 0.43 9.46
C SER A 196 -3.90 0.67 10.25
N THR A 197 -3.81 1.80 10.97
CA THR A 197 -2.67 2.12 11.85
C THR A 197 -2.51 1.05 12.95
N ALA A 198 -3.61 0.58 13.55
CA ALA A 198 -3.56 -0.48 14.57
C ALA A 198 -3.07 -1.82 14.01
N VAL A 199 -3.49 -2.19 12.79
CA VAL A 199 -3.00 -3.40 12.10
C VAL A 199 -1.51 -3.28 11.80
N ASP A 200 -1.06 -2.16 11.24
CA ASP A 200 0.35 -1.93 10.91
C ASP A 200 1.24 -2.02 12.15
N PHE A 201 0.86 -1.35 13.26
CA PHE A 201 1.59 -1.46 14.54
C PHE A 201 1.57 -2.89 15.11
N SER A 202 0.45 -3.60 14.98
CA SER A 202 0.36 -4.98 15.46
C SER A 202 1.30 -5.88 14.68
N ILE A 203 1.28 -5.82 13.34
CA ILE A 203 2.19 -6.58 12.46
C ILE A 203 3.65 -6.22 12.78
N LEU A 204 3.95 -4.93 12.95
CA LEU A 204 5.27 -4.41 13.29
C LEU A 204 5.81 -5.03 14.60
N ILE A 205 5.05 -4.90 15.68
CA ILE A 205 5.42 -5.39 17.02
C ILE A 205 5.61 -6.90 16.99
N ILE A 206 4.67 -7.60 16.36
CA ILE A 206 4.65 -9.04 16.29
C ILE A 206 5.85 -9.54 15.47
N MET A 207 6.10 -8.97 14.30
CA MET A 207 7.25 -9.30 13.45
C MET A 207 8.58 -9.03 14.17
N CYS A 208 8.69 -7.91 14.88
CA CYS A 208 9.87 -7.59 15.69
C CYS A 208 10.11 -8.61 16.81
N HIS A 209 9.03 -9.02 17.49
CA HIS A 209 9.11 -10.01 18.53
C HIS A 209 9.59 -11.36 17.97
N TYR A 210 8.99 -11.82 16.86
CA TYR A 210 9.36 -13.08 16.20
C TYR A 210 10.82 -13.07 15.72
N LEU A 211 11.25 -12.00 15.07
CA LEU A 211 12.63 -11.89 14.58
C LEU A 211 13.63 -11.82 15.74
N ASN A 212 13.33 -11.09 16.84
CA ASN A 212 14.24 -11.05 17.99
C ASN A 212 14.35 -12.43 18.69
N ARG A 213 13.26 -13.19 18.74
CA ARG A 213 13.24 -14.59 19.22
C ARG A 213 14.05 -15.50 18.29
N GLY A 214 13.88 -15.38 16.97
CA GLY A 214 14.64 -16.12 15.97
C GLY A 214 16.15 -15.85 16.06
N ARG A 215 16.54 -14.59 16.29
CA ARG A 215 17.94 -14.20 16.53
C ARG A 215 18.54 -14.88 17.76
N ALA A 216 17.78 -14.93 18.86
CA ALA A 216 18.24 -15.55 20.09
C ALA A 216 18.43 -17.08 19.96
N ALA A 217 17.73 -17.71 19.00
CA ALA A 217 17.83 -19.13 18.70
C ALA A 217 18.87 -19.48 17.62
N SER A 218 19.29 -18.52 16.78
CA SER A 218 20.22 -18.80 15.67
C SER A 218 21.67 -18.86 16.14
N VAL A 219 22.32 -20.02 15.95
CA VAL A 219 23.72 -20.29 16.34
C VAL A 219 24.74 -19.77 15.30
N PHE A 220 24.31 -19.43 14.08
CA PHE A 220 25.19 -19.06 12.96
C PHE A 220 25.32 -17.53 12.78
N SER A 221 26.56 -17.03 12.77
CA SER A 221 26.90 -15.58 12.70
C SER A 221 26.44 -14.87 11.42
N GLY A 222 26.19 -15.58 10.32
CA GLY A 222 25.72 -15.00 9.05
C GLY A 222 24.21 -14.78 8.98
N THR A 223 23.43 -15.63 9.66
CA THR A 223 21.96 -15.55 9.68
C THR A 223 21.47 -14.35 10.49
N GLY A 224 22.21 -13.98 11.55
CA GLY A 224 21.88 -12.84 12.40
C GLY A 224 21.93 -11.48 11.69
N SER A 225 22.86 -11.25 10.75
CA SER A 225 22.98 -9.97 10.04
C SER A 225 21.87 -9.77 9.01
N MET A 226 21.48 -10.82 8.29
CA MET A 226 20.32 -10.81 7.40
C MET A 226 19.03 -10.58 8.18
N LEU A 227 18.87 -11.25 9.33
CA LEU A 227 17.70 -11.06 10.18
C LEU A 227 17.57 -9.60 10.68
N VAL A 228 18.69 -8.96 11.02
CA VAL A 228 18.73 -7.54 11.41
C VAL A 228 18.39 -6.63 10.23
N ALA A 229 18.82 -6.96 9.01
CA ALA A 229 18.46 -6.21 7.82
C ALA A 229 16.95 -6.32 7.52
N LEU A 230 16.37 -7.52 7.60
CA LEU A 230 14.93 -7.75 7.47
C LEU A 230 14.15 -7.02 8.57
N MET A 231 14.64 -7.06 9.82
CA MET A 231 14.03 -6.35 10.95
C MET A 231 14.01 -4.84 10.72
N ARG A 232 15.13 -4.24 10.29
CA ARG A 232 15.20 -2.81 9.97
C ARG A 232 14.28 -2.44 8.82
N LEU A 233 14.25 -3.24 7.76
CA LEU A 233 13.43 -2.96 6.58
C LEU A 233 11.93 -3.02 6.92
N SER A 234 11.48 -4.09 7.60
CA SER A 234 10.09 -4.22 8.04
C SER A 234 9.70 -3.15 9.08
N LEU A 235 10.63 -2.77 9.96
CA LEU A 235 10.42 -1.69 10.91
C LEU A 235 10.19 -0.35 10.22
N ILE A 236 11.10 0.00 9.31
CA ILE A 236 11.05 1.26 8.57
C ILE A 236 9.78 1.31 7.72
N SER A 237 9.42 0.23 7.02
CA SER A 237 8.25 0.23 6.15
C SER A 237 6.93 0.36 6.91
N GLY A 238 6.75 -0.40 8.00
CA GLY A 238 5.51 -0.35 8.80
C GLY A 238 5.34 0.93 9.62
N LEU A 239 6.45 1.51 10.10
CA LEU A 239 6.42 2.82 10.76
C LEU A 239 6.11 3.95 9.76
N VAL A 240 6.73 3.91 8.58
CA VAL A 240 6.49 4.93 7.55
C VAL A 240 5.03 4.89 7.07
N THR A 241 4.44 3.70 6.85
CA THR A 241 3.03 3.60 6.42
C THR A 241 2.07 4.13 7.49
N SER A 242 2.29 3.78 8.76
CA SER A 242 1.50 4.26 9.90
C SER A 242 1.58 5.79 10.04
N VAL A 243 2.79 6.35 10.02
CA VAL A 243 3.01 7.81 10.10
C VAL A 243 2.35 8.52 8.92
N CYS A 244 2.43 7.96 7.71
CA CYS A 244 1.75 8.53 6.55
C CYS A 244 0.22 8.47 6.70
N LEU A 245 -0.35 7.40 7.26
CA LEU A 245 -1.79 7.27 7.52
C LEU A 245 -2.27 8.33 8.51
N ASP A 246 -1.58 8.48 9.63
CA ASP A 246 -1.92 9.46 10.66
C ASP A 246 -1.73 10.89 10.14
N ALA A 247 -0.66 11.14 9.37
CA ALA A 247 -0.44 12.45 8.73
C ALA A 247 -1.56 12.80 7.72
N THR A 248 -2.07 11.83 6.97
CA THR A 248 -3.24 12.03 6.10
C THR A 248 -4.48 12.41 6.92
N LEU A 249 -4.75 11.72 8.04
CA LEU A 249 -5.90 12.03 8.90
C LEU A 249 -5.79 13.41 9.55
N ILE A 250 -4.63 13.72 10.13
CA ILE A 250 -4.38 15.01 10.78
C ILE A 250 -4.56 16.15 9.77
N THR A 251 -4.01 16.00 8.57
CA THR A 251 -4.13 17.00 7.51
C THR A 251 -5.59 17.15 7.05
N PHE A 252 -6.33 16.04 6.93
CA PHE A 252 -7.76 16.07 6.60
C PHE A 252 -8.59 16.80 7.67
N LEU A 253 -8.28 16.60 8.96
CA LEU A 253 -9.00 17.24 10.06
C LEU A 253 -8.68 18.74 10.21
N ILE A 254 -7.45 19.15 9.95
CA ILE A 254 -7.00 20.54 10.13
C ILE A 254 -7.36 21.40 8.90
N SER A 255 -7.20 20.85 7.69
CA SER A 255 -7.37 21.62 6.46
C SER A 255 -7.88 20.74 5.32
N PRO A 256 -9.20 20.43 5.28
CA PRO A 256 -9.79 19.63 4.21
C PRO A 256 -9.64 20.29 2.83
N ASN A 257 -9.53 21.62 2.81
CA ASN A 257 -9.51 22.43 1.59
C ASN A 257 -8.14 22.45 0.88
N THR A 258 -7.04 22.01 1.50
CA THR A 258 -5.69 22.15 0.93
C THR A 258 -5.21 20.97 0.09
N LEU A 259 -5.98 19.88 -0.04
CA LEU A 259 -5.63 18.65 -0.79
C LEU A 259 -4.26 18.01 -0.44
N ILE A 260 -3.54 18.54 0.55
CA ILE A 260 -2.24 18.01 1.02
C ILE A 260 -2.40 16.57 1.53
N PHE A 261 -3.56 16.24 2.12
CA PHE A 261 -3.87 14.88 2.55
C PHE A 261 -3.81 13.87 1.38
N VAL A 262 -4.24 14.28 0.18
CA VAL A 262 -4.20 13.46 -1.04
C VAL A 262 -2.75 13.20 -1.47
N ALA A 263 -1.90 14.22 -1.37
CA ALA A 263 -0.49 14.13 -1.73
C ALA A 263 0.28 13.11 -0.87
N ILE A 264 0.02 13.12 0.44
CA ILE A 264 0.63 12.14 1.37
C ILE A 264 0.09 10.74 1.09
N ASP A 265 -1.22 10.63 0.83
CA ASP A 265 -1.87 9.35 0.58
C ASP A 265 -1.38 8.68 -0.72
N LEU A 266 -1.02 9.48 -1.74
CA LEU A 266 -0.46 9.01 -3.01
C LEU A 266 0.89 8.28 -2.87
N LEU A 267 1.66 8.56 -1.82
CA LEU A 267 2.98 7.96 -1.63
C LEU A 267 2.91 6.54 -1.07
N LYS A 268 1.81 6.21 -0.37
CA LYS A 268 1.68 4.99 0.43
C LYS A 268 1.85 3.70 -0.39
N PRO A 269 1.17 3.51 -1.54
CA PRO A 269 1.25 2.25 -2.29
C PRO A 269 2.68 1.98 -2.76
N GLY A 270 3.32 3.00 -3.32
CA GLY A 270 4.71 2.91 -3.78
C GLY A 270 5.69 2.57 -2.67
N LEU A 271 5.55 3.17 -1.47
CA LEU A 271 6.42 2.85 -0.32
C LEU A 271 6.23 1.41 0.15
N TYR A 272 4.98 0.93 0.13
CA TYR A 272 4.62 -0.38 0.61
C TYR A 272 5.10 -1.50 -0.31
N SER A 273 4.81 -1.39 -1.60
CA SER A 273 5.23 -2.37 -2.61
C SER A 273 6.75 -2.44 -2.77
N ASN A 274 7.45 -1.29 -2.74
CA ASN A 274 8.92 -1.27 -2.78
C ASN A 274 9.55 -1.94 -1.55
N SER A 275 8.96 -1.77 -0.37
CA SER A 275 9.46 -2.38 0.87
C SER A 275 9.26 -3.89 0.88
N LEU A 276 8.11 -4.36 0.38
CA LEU A 276 7.80 -5.79 0.22
C LEU A 276 8.76 -6.48 -0.76
N LEU A 277 9.01 -5.89 -1.92
CA LEU A 277 9.93 -6.43 -2.91
C LEU A 277 11.37 -6.42 -2.41
N ALA A 278 11.79 -5.35 -1.74
CA ALA A 278 13.09 -5.30 -1.07
C ALA A 278 13.25 -6.38 0.01
N LEU A 279 12.16 -6.81 0.66
CA LEU A 279 12.17 -7.92 1.61
C LEU A 279 12.31 -9.28 0.89
N CYS A 280 11.70 -9.44 -0.28
CA CYS A 280 11.70 -10.69 -1.05
C CYS A 280 13.03 -10.99 -1.76
N VAL A 281 13.74 -9.96 -2.25
CA VAL A 281 14.98 -10.13 -3.02
C VAL A 281 16.07 -10.88 -2.22
N PRO A 282 16.37 -10.53 -0.96
CA PRO A 282 17.35 -11.27 -0.15
C PRO A 282 16.94 -12.71 0.15
N SER A 283 15.64 -12.96 0.40
CA SER A 283 15.14 -14.31 0.71
C SER A 283 15.22 -15.27 -0.47
N ALA A 284 15.05 -14.79 -1.70
CA ALA A 284 15.15 -15.63 -2.89
C ALA A 284 16.61 -15.96 -3.24
N VAL A 285 17.54 -15.01 -3.06
CA VAL A 285 18.96 -15.14 -3.48
C VAL A 285 19.73 -16.16 -2.64
N VAL A 286 19.36 -16.34 -1.38
CA VAL A 286 20.09 -17.21 -0.45
C VAL A 286 19.63 -18.66 -0.55
N GLY A 287 18.60 -18.99 -1.35
CA GLY A 287 18.05 -20.34 -1.38
C GLY A 287 17.68 -20.75 0.03
N VAL A 288 16.80 -19.98 0.68
CA VAL A 288 16.38 -20.20 2.05
C VAL A 288 15.43 -21.40 2.11
N HIS A 289 15.94 -22.57 1.73
CA HIS A 289 15.26 -23.86 1.77
C HIS A 289 15.38 -24.51 3.16
N GLU A 290 16.14 -23.89 4.09
CA GLU A 290 16.36 -24.41 5.45
C GLU A 290 16.00 -23.44 6.60
N PHE A 291 15.49 -22.23 6.33
CA PHE A 291 15.22 -21.26 7.42
C PHE A 291 13.80 -20.65 7.47
N TRP A 292 12.81 -21.22 6.76
CA TRP A 292 11.41 -20.81 6.89
C TRP A 292 10.45 -22.00 6.94
#